data_AF-A0A957L635-F1
#
_entry.id   AF-A0A957L635-F1
#
_cell.length_a   1.000
_cell.length_b   1.000
_cell.length_c   1.000
_cell.angle_alpha   90.00
_cell.angle_beta   90.00
_cell.angle_gamma   90.00
#
_symmetry.space_group_name_H-M   'P 1'
#
loop_
_entity.id
_entity.type
_entity.pdbx_description
1 polymer ?
#
loop_
_entity_poly.entity_id
_entity_poly.type
_entity_poly.pdbx_seq_one_letter_code
_entity_poly.pdbx_strand_id
1 'polypeptide(L)'
;FVSYVLSEDAALLAQIRQAMPSGIYHLGGSHAAGYGTVHLAVGDVEADWSEGAAQPAKKALTVVTLLSDVILQDQGQPMTDFTAYLSSRLGRTIKAERVFAATTTVGAFNRKWGLPQPQQVALAMGSTYVYAASDLPLSDLKTMVQQGVGLHRGEGFGRLAVNLFNEDCFDIKPAAARVQSATPNSGQVNHPLATRMATRRLELAAEQALAAYLKKVTLVGRPPANTQLSRLRTVLRAAEREGDLAPIMYHLDNLRRAREQFTDRHLKVGDDKLSWYQWLRKRSKCTDGLAQLGLEPTDAQYAIAGATPEADNELKLRITARLIDAVLRQTVKTTEET
;
A
#
# COMPACT_ATOMS: atom_id res chain seq x y z
N PHE A 1 -3.75 -22.19 2.82
CA PHE A 1 -4.14 -21.45 1.60
C PHE A 1 -3.78 -22.34 0.42
N VAL A 2 -4.70 -22.51 -0.52
CA VAL A 2 -4.50 -23.28 -1.75
C VAL A 2 -4.71 -22.31 -2.91
N SER A 3 -3.87 -22.39 -3.93
CA SER A 3 -3.94 -21.56 -5.13
C SER A 3 -3.69 -22.45 -6.34
N TYR A 4 -4.18 -22.01 -7.49
CA TYR A 4 -4.16 -22.76 -8.73
C TYR A 4 -3.56 -21.91 -9.83
N VAL A 5 -2.75 -22.53 -10.68
CA VAL A 5 -2.21 -21.94 -11.91
C VAL A 5 -2.93 -22.58 -13.07
N LEU A 6 -3.50 -21.75 -13.93
CA LEU A 6 -4.32 -22.21 -15.06
C LEU A 6 -3.56 -21.98 -16.35
N SER A 7 -3.65 -22.95 -17.26
CA SER A 7 -3.08 -22.88 -18.59
C SER A 7 -3.90 -23.75 -19.54
N GLU A 8 -4.05 -23.29 -20.78
CA GLU A 8 -4.61 -24.11 -21.87
C GLU A 8 -3.56 -25.09 -22.43
N ASP A 9 -2.28 -24.89 -22.09
CA ASP A 9 -1.17 -25.75 -22.46
C ASP A 9 -0.72 -26.61 -21.27
N ALA A 10 -1.00 -27.91 -21.35
CA ALA A 10 -0.61 -28.89 -20.34
C ALA A 10 0.91 -29.09 -20.26
N ALA A 11 1.64 -28.93 -21.37
CA ALA A 11 3.10 -29.02 -21.37
C ALA A 11 3.71 -27.84 -20.58
N LEU A 12 3.12 -26.65 -20.68
CA LEU A 12 3.53 -25.49 -19.89
C LEU A 12 3.30 -25.72 -18.39
N LEU A 13 2.18 -26.34 -17.98
CA LEU A 13 1.95 -26.68 -16.56
C LEU A 13 2.99 -27.65 -16.03
N ALA A 14 3.38 -28.65 -16.84
CA ALA A 14 4.45 -29.58 -16.48
C ALA A 14 5.80 -28.85 -16.30
N GLN A 15 6.12 -27.90 -17.19
CA GLN A 15 7.33 -27.08 -17.07
C GLN A 15 7.30 -26.19 -15.82
N ILE A 16 6.16 -25.54 -15.52
CA ILE A 16 6.00 -24.71 -14.32
C ILE A 16 6.18 -25.57 -13.06
N ARG A 17 5.57 -26.77 -13.01
CA ARG A 17 5.73 -27.71 -11.91
C ARG A 17 7.19 -28.10 -11.71
N GLN A 18 7.94 -28.34 -12.79
CA GLN A 18 9.37 -28.66 -12.71
C GLN A 18 10.21 -27.46 -12.24
N ALA A 19 9.87 -26.25 -12.68
CA ALA A 19 10.58 -25.02 -12.32
C ALA A 19 10.28 -24.53 -10.89
N MET A 20 9.14 -24.93 -10.32
CA MET A 20 8.69 -24.54 -8.98
C MET A 20 8.54 -25.79 -8.09
N PRO A 21 9.64 -26.37 -7.60
CA PRO A 21 9.57 -27.52 -6.70
C PRO A 21 8.90 -27.17 -5.37
N SER A 22 8.39 -28.18 -4.65
CA SER A 22 7.90 -27.96 -3.28
C SER A 22 9.06 -27.54 -2.37
N GLY A 23 8.82 -26.60 -1.47
CA GLY A 23 9.87 -26.08 -0.59
C GLY A 23 9.51 -24.77 0.10
N ILE A 24 10.53 -24.09 0.61
CA ILE A 24 10.38 -22.81 1.28
C ILE A 24 10.47 -21.68 0.24
N TYR A 25 9.40 -20.89 0.15
CA TYR A 25 9.32 -19.72 -0.72
C TYR A 25 9.07 -18.47 0.11
N HIS A 26 9.29 -17.30 -0.50
CA HIS A 26 8.88 -16.05 0.10
C HIS A 26 7.89 -15.29 -0.79
N LEU A 27 6.70 -15.01 -0.25
CA LEU A 27 5.63 -14.32 -0.95
C LEU A 27 5.37 -12.94 -0.32
N GLY A 28 4.95 -11.99 -1.15
CA GLY A 28 4.58 -10.64 -0.73
C GLY A 28 5.72 -9.60 -0.79
N GLY A 29 5.35 -8.34 -0.55
CA GLY A 29 6.25 -7.19 -0.65
C GLY A 29 7.39 -7.20 0.38
N SER A 30 7.11 -7.68 1.59
CA SER A 30 8.03 -7.62 2.74
C SER A 30 8.93 -8.85 2.91
N HIS A 31 9.13 -9.67 1.87
CA HIS A 31 9.92 -10.89 1.98
C HIS A 31 11.38 -10.66 2.43
N ALA A 32 12.02 -9.59 1.94
CA ALA A 32 13.38 -9.21 2.34
C ALA A 32 13.50 -8.76 3.82
N ALA A 33 12.36 -8.60 4.50
CA ALA A 33 12.30 -8.20 5.89
C ALA A 33 11.96 -9.34 6.84
N GLY A 34 12.09 -10.60 6.40
CA GLY A 34 11.82 -11.78 7.23
C GLY A 34 10.35 -12.19 7.31
N TYR A 35 9.46 -11.56 6.54
CA TYR A 35 8.06 -11.94 6.42
C TYR A 35 7.81 -12.82 5.19
N GLY A 36 6.61 -13.39 5.09
CA GLY A 36 6.14 -14.00 3.85
C GLY A 36 6.79 -15.35 3.52
N THR A 37 7.58 -15.91 4.43
CA THR A 37 8.08 -17.28 4.30
C THR A 37 6.89 -18.25 4.33
N VAL A 38 6.74 -19.03 3.28
CA VAL A 38 5.69 -20.04 3.13
C VAL A 38 6.32 -21.38 2.78
N HIS A 39 5.70 -22.46 3.25
CA HIS A 39 5.99 -23.79 2.74
C HIS A 39 5.02 -24.05 1.58
N LEU A 40 5.55 -24.10 0.36
CA LEU A 40 4.80 -24.41 -0.84
C LEU A 40 4.85 -25.93 -1.08
N ALA A 41 3.68 -26.54 -1.17
CA ALA A 41 3.53 -27.88 -1.72
C ALA A 41 2.86 -27.76 -3.09
N VAL A 42 3.52 -28.27 -4.12
CA VAL A 42 3.00 -28.24 -5.49
C VAL A 42 2.32 -29.57 -5.80
N GLY A 43 1.01 -29.50 -6.06
CA GLY A 43 0.18 -30.66 -6.38
C GLY A 43 0.34 -31.17 -7.81
N ASP A 44 -0.49 -32.15 -8.17
CA ASP A 44 -0.59 -32.67 -9.53
C ASP A 44 -1.38 -31.73 -10.45
N VAL A 45 -1.25 -31.96 -11.76
CA VAL A 45 -2.02 -31.22 -12.77
C VAL A 45 -3.42 -31.82 -12.83
N GLU A 46 -4.43 -30.99 -12.59
CA GLU A 46 -5.85 -31.36 -12.66
C GLU A 46 -6.45 -30.87 -13.99
N ALA A 47 -7.09 -31.77 -14.74
CA ALA A 47 -7.67 -31.44 -16.05
C ALA A 47 -9.01 -30.70 -15.95
N ASP A 48 -9.79 -30.97 -14.88
CA ASP A 48 -11.18 -30.53 -14.75
C ASP A 48 -11.36 -29.52 -13.59
N TRP A 49 -10.33 -28.73 -13.31
CA TRP A 49 -10.38 -27.78 -12.21
C TRP A 49 -11.41 -26.67 -12.44
N SER A 50 -12.13 -26.32 -11.37
CA SER A 50 -13.12 -25.25 -11.34
C SER A 50 -13.04 -24.51 -10.00
N GLU A 51 -12.89 -23.18 -10.05
CA GLU A 51 -12.84 -22.34 -8.84
C GLU A 51 -14.17 -22.28 -8.08
N GLY A 52 -15.27 -22.46 -8.81
CA GLY A 52 -16.62 -22.53 -8.29
C GLY A 52 -17.47 -23.22 -9.34
N ALA A 53 -17.89 -24.45 -9.05
CA ALA A 53 -18.75 -25.20 -9.96
C ALA A 53 -20.03 -24.40 -10.19
N ALA A 54 -20.27 -24.03 -11.45
CA ALA A 54 -21.44 -23.25 -11.80
C ALA A 54 -22.70 -24.03 -11.42
N GLN A 55 -23.56 -23.43 -10.60
CA GLN A 55 -24.78 -24.09 -10.17
C GLN A 55 -25.94 -23.81 -11.13
N PRO A 56 -26.94 -24.70 -11.22
CA PRO A 56 -28.17 -24.43 -11.97
C PRO A 56 -28.84 -23.15 -11.48
N ALA A 57 -29.43 -22.40 -12.41
CA ALA A 57 -30.23 -21.23 -12.09
C ALA A 57 -31.42 -21.62 -11.18
N LYS A 58 -31.60 -20.89 -10.08
CA LYS A 58 -32.85 -20.91 -9.30
C LYS A 58 -33.71 -19.71 -9.66
N LYS A 59 -35.04 -19.89 -9.55
CA LYS A 59 -36.04 -18.81 -9.76
C LYS A 59 -35.90 -18.10 -11.12
N ALA A 60 -35.42 -18.82 -12.15
CA ALA A 60 -35.15 -18.29 -13.48
C ALA A 60 -34.14 -17.12 -13.52
N LEU A 61 -33.20 -17.07 -12.58
CA LEU A 61 -32.14 -16.06 -12.52
C LEU A 61 -30.76 -16.69 -12.68
N THR A 62 -29.90 -16.00 -13.45
CA THR A 62 -28.47 -16.28 -13.54
C THR A 62 -27.72 -15.17 -12.81
N VAL A 63 -27.01 -15.54 -11.76
CA VAL A 63 -26.21 -14.62 -10.93
C VAL A 63 -24.74 -14.82 -11.23
N VAL A 64 -24.05 -13.76 -11.67
CA VAL A 64 -22.61 -13.77 -11.92
C VAL A 64 -21.90 -12.98 -10.82
N THR A 65 -20.96 -13.61 -10.12
CA THR A 65 -20.15 -12.98 -9.07
C THR A 65 -18.68 -12.98 -9.49
N LEU A 66 -18.03 -11.81 -9.43
CA LEU A 66 -16.60 -11.68 -9.71
C LEU A 66 -15.79 -12.21 -8.52
N LEU A 67 -14.97 -13.23 -8.71
CA LEU A 67 -14.12 -13.82 -7.67
C LEU A 67 -12.77 -13.11 -7.53
N SER A 68 -12.36 -12.38 -8.56
CA SER A 68 -11.19 -11.52 -8.57
C SER A 68 -11.56 -10.16 -9.17
N ASP A 69 -10.65 -9.20 -9.07
CA ASP A 69 -10.79 -7.95 -9.82
C ASP A 69 -10.81 -8.26 -11.33
N VAL A 70 -11.56 -7.46 -12.10
CA VAL A 70 -11.71 -7.63 -13.55
C VAL A 70 -11.40 -6.33 -14.27
N ILE A 71 -10.37 -6.38 -15.12
CA ILE A 71 -9.93 -5.26 -15.95
C ILE A 71 -10.57 -5.43 -17.32
N LEU A 72 -11.41 -4.47 -17.72
CA LEU A 72 -12.07 -4.46 -19.02
C LEU A 72 -11.61 -3.26 -19.83
N GLN A 73 -11.62 -3.42 -21.15
CA GLN A 73 -11.38 -2.35 -22.09
C GLN A 73 -12.32 -2.46 -23.27
N ASP A 74 -12.69 -1.32 -23.84
CA ASP A 74 -13.33 -1.19 -25.13
C ASP A 74 -12.46 -0.29 -26.02
N GLN A 75 -11.99 -0.82 -27.15
CA GLN A 75 -11.10 -0.11 -28.09
C GLN A 75 -9.89 0.57 -27.41
N GLY A 76 -9.34 -0.06 -26.36
CA GLY A 76 -8.20 0.44 -25.59
C GLY A 76 -8.55 1.46 -24.49
N GLN A 77 -9.82 1.82 -24.33
CA GLN A 77 -10.29 2.66 -23.23
C GLN A 77 -10.78 1.79 -22.06
N PRO A 78 -10.51 2.17 -20.80
CA PRO A 78 -11.03 1.46 -19.64
C PRO A 78 -12.55 1.37 -19.67
N MET A 79 -13.08 0.19 -19.37
CA MET A 79 -14.52 -0.09 -19.33
C MET A 79 -14.90 -0.61 -17.95
N THR A 80 -16.05 -0.16 -17.44
CA THR A 80 -16.59 -0.64 -16.14
C THR A 80 -17.99 -1.23 -16.28
N ASP A 81 -18.58 -1.22 -17.47
CA ASP A 81 -19.86 -1.87 -17.73
C ASP A 81 -19.65 -3.35 -18.11
N PHE A 82 -19.78 -4.21 -17.09
CA PHE A 82 -19.69 -5.66 -17.30
C PHE A 82 -20.79 -6.22 -18.20
N THR A 83 -21.99 -5.63 -18.18
CA THR A 83 -23.14 -6.12 -18.97
C THR A 83 -22.94 -5.82 -20.44
N ALA A 84 -22.43 -4.63 -20.77
CA ALA A 84 -22.03 -4.31 -22.12
C ALA A 84 -20.86 -5.18 -22.61
N TYR A 85 -19.88 -5.47 -21.74
CA TYR A 85 -18.80 -6.41 -22.06
C TYR A 85 -19.35 -7.81 -22.38
N LEU A 86 -20.23 -8.36 -21.55
CA LEU A 86 -20.86 -9.66 -21.80
C LEU A 86 -21.69 -9.64 -23.08
N SER A 87 -22.48 -8.58 -23.31
CA SER A 87 -23.29 -8.44 -24.53
C SER A 87 -22.43 -8.49 -25.79
N SER A 88 -21.30 -7.76 -25.78
CA SER A 88 -20.33 -7.77 -26.88
C SER A 88 -19.72 -9.17 -27.08
N ARG A 89 -19.31 -9.84 -25.99
CA ARG A 89 -18.72 -11.18 -26.06
C ARG A 89 -19.69 -12.26 -26.55
N LEU A 90 -20.98 -12.11 -26.24
CA LEU A 90 -22.03 -13.04 -26.65
C LEU A 90 -22.62 -12.71 -28.02
N GLY A 91 -22.31 -11.53 -28.58
CA GLY A 91 -22.88 -11.07 -29.86
C GLY A 91 -24.38 -10.74 -29.78
N ARG A 92 -24.92 -10.50 -28.58
CA ARG A 92 -26.33 -10.15 -28.36
C ARG A 92 -26.48 -9.23 -27.15
N THR A 93 -27.48 -8.36 -27.19
CA THR A 93 -27.80 -7.49 -26.05
C THR A 93 -28.44 -8.29 -24.94
N ILE A 94 -27.83 -8.24 -23.75
CA ILE A 94 -28.42 -8.74 -22.51
C ILE A 94 -28.62 -7.58 -21.54
N LYS A 95 -29.54 -7.73 -20.58
CA LYS A 95 -29.80 -6.70 -19.56
C LYS A 95 -29.71 -7.31 -18.17
N ALA A 96 -28.94 -6.66 -17.29
CA ALA A 96 -28.95 -6.99 -15.89
C ALA A 96 -30.24 -6.47 -15.25
N GLU A 97 -30.93 -7.33 -14.49
CA GLU A 97 -32.05 -6.93 -13.64
C GLU A 97 -31.56 -6.15 -12.42
N ARG A 98 -30.42 -6.57 -11.85
CA ARG A 98 -29.81 -5.96 -10.67
C ARG A 98 -28.30 -6.00 -10.78
N VAL A 99 -27.66 -4.95 -10.27
CA VAL A 99 -26.20 -4.80 -10.25
C VAL A 99 -25.76 -4.33 -8.87
N PHE A 100 -24.86 -5.07 -8.27
CA PHE A 100 -24.19 -4.76 -7.01
C PHE A 100 -22.69 -4.75 -7.29
N ALA A 101 -22.16 -3.63 -7.79
CA ALA A 101 -20.79 -3.56 -8.26
C ALA A 101 -20.04 -2.39 -7.62
N ALA A 102 -18.74 -2.57 -7.45
CA ALA A 102 -17.80 -1.53 -7.07
C ALA A 102 -16.64 -1.51 -8.07
N THR A 103 -15.95 -0.38 -8.16
CA THR A 103 -14.71 -0.25 -8.91
C THR A 103 -13.54 -0.09 -7.95
N THR A 104 -12.35 -0.48 -8.40
CA THR A 104 -11.10 -0.32 -7.67
C THR A 104 -9.98 0.09 -8.64
N THR A 105 -8.87 0.54 -8.08
CA THR A 105 -7.65 0.82 -8.84
C THR A 105 -6.64 -0.27 -8.53
N VAL A 106 -6.21 -0.99 -9.55
CA VAL A 106 -5.21 -2.06 -9.43
C VAL A 106 -3.91 -1.60 -10.08
N GLY A 107 -2.80 -2.02 -9.51
CA GLY A 107 -1.48 -1.72 -10.03
C GLY A 107 -0.46 -2.70 -9.46
N ALA A 108 0.67 -2.82 -10.14
CA ALA A 108 1.75 -3.69 -9.71
C ALA A 108 3.06 -2.91 -9.61
N PHE A 109 4.12 -3.58 -9.16
CA PHE A 109 5.46 -3.02 -9.12
C PHE A 109 6.41 -3.94 -9.88
N ASN A 110 7.08 -3.40 -10.90
CA ASN A 110 8.06 -4.15 -11.66
C ASN A 110 9.39 -4.17 -10.90
N ARG A 111 9.71 -5.31 -10.26
CA ARG A 111 10.96 -5.49 -9.50
C ARG A 111 12.22 -5.38 -10.37
N LYS A 112 12.18 -5.81 -11.63
CA LYS A 112 13.33 -5.75 -12.55
C LYS A 112 13.70 -4.30 -12.88
N TRP A 113 12.70 -3.43 -12.98
CA TRP A 113 12.89 -2.01 -13.32
C TRP A 113 12.91 -1.08 -12.11
N GLY A 114 12.45 -1.55 -10.94
CA GLY A 114 12.33 -0.72 -9.75
C GLY A 114 11.26 0.37 -9.87
N LEU A 115 10.24 0.16 -10.71
CA LEU A 115 9.21 1.15 -11.01
C LEU A 115 7.79 0.59 -10.87
N PRO A 116 6.82 1.42 -10.44
CA PRO A 116 5.41 1.03 -10.45
C PRO A 116 4.94 0.79 -11.90
N GLN A 117 4.10 -0.22 -12.09
CA GLN A 117 3.37 -0.41 -13.34
C GLN A 117 2.19 0.58 -13.42
N PRO A 118 1.71 0.91 -14.63
CA PRO A 118 0.53 1.74 -14.80
C PRO A 118 -0.65 1.20 -14.00
N GLN A 119 -1.32 2.08 -13.28
CA GLN A 119 -2.54 1.75 -12.57
C GLN A 119 -3.72 1.67 -13.55
N GLN A 120 -4.60 0.69 -13.33
CA GLN A 120 -5.79 0.47 -14.15
C GLN A 120 -7.05 0.47 -13.28
N VAL A 121 -8.15 0.95 -13.84
CA VAL A 121 -9.47 0.80 -13.21
C VAL A 121 -9.94 -0.63 -13.46
N ALA A 122 -10.42 -1.28 -12.42
CA ALA A 122 -11.00 -2.61 -12.46
C ALA A 122 -12.38 -2.62 -11.79
N LEU A 123 -13.23 -3.56 -12.20
CA LEU A 123 -14.36 -3.98 -11.39
C LEU A 123 -13.83 -4.77 -10.19
N ALA A 124 -14.29 -4.41 -9.00
CA ALA A 124 -13.80 -5.02 -7.76
C ALA A 124 -14.35 -6.44 -7.57
N MET A 125 -13.52 -7.32 -7.00
CA MET A 125 -13.94 -8.63 -6.53
C MET A 125 -15.17 -8.54 -5.61
N GLY A 126 -16.05 -9.53 -5.67
CA GLY A 126 -17.32 -9.56 -4.95
C GLY A 126 -18.47 -8.84 -5.68
N SER A 127 -18.17 -8.04 -6.72
CA SER A 127 -19.22 -7.44 -7.56
C SER A 127 -20.12 -8.52 -8.16
N THR A 128 -21.42 -8.30 -8.13
CA THR A 128 -22.44 -9.30 -8.50
C THR A 128 -23.48 -8.71 -9.45
N TYR A 129 -23.81 -9.46 -10.49
CA TYR A 129 -24.74 -9.09 -11.56
C TYR A 129 -25.82 -10.15 -11.69
N VAL A 130 -27.08 -9.72 -11.75
CA VAL A 130 -28.23 -10.62 -11.83
C VAL A 130 -28.92 -10.44 -13.16
N TYR A 131 -29.09 -11.53 -13.90
CA TYR A 131 -29.73 -11.59 -15.21
C TYR A 131 -30.92 -12.55 -15.19
N ALA A 132 -31.88 -12.33 -16.08
CA ALA A 132 -32.85 -13.37 -16.41
C ALA A 132 -32.12 -14.57 -17.03
N ALA A 133 -32.45 -15.79 -16.60
CA ALA A 133 -31.83 -17.01 -17.13
C ALA A 133 -32.14 -17.24 -18.62
N SER A 134 -33.23 -16.64 -19.12
CA SER A 134 -33.56 -16.60 -20.56
C SER A 134 -32.55 -15.77 -21.37
N ASP A 135 -32.07 -14.67 -20.78
CA ASP A 135 -31.17 -13.73 -21.44
C ASP A 135 -29.73 -14.21 -21.35
N LEU A 136 -29.38 -14.83 -20.22
CA LEU A 136 -28.05 -15.36 -19.94
C LEU A 136 -28.12 -16.81 -19.41
N PRO A 137 -28.30 -17.81 -20.28
CA PRO A 137 -28.31 -19.21 -19.87
C PRO A 137 -26.90 -19.66 -19.45
N LEU A 138 -26.85 -20.66 -18.57
CA LEU A 138 -25.60 -21.14 -18.01
C LEU A 138 -24.60 -21.66 -19.06
N SER A 139 -25.10 -22.20 -20.17
CA SER A 139 -24.28 -22.68 -21.29
C SER A 139 -23.34 -21.61 -21.83
N ASP A 140 -23.77 -20.35 -21.84
CA ASP A 140 -23.05 -19.23 -22.44
C ASP A 140 -21.85 -18.79 -21.58
N LEU A 141 -21.89 -19.12 -20.28
CA LEU A 141 -20.89 -18.72 -19.31
C LEU A 141 -19.85 -19.82 -19.03
N LYS A 142 -20.06 -21.05 -19.51
CA LYS A 142 -19.21 -22.20 -19.17
C LYS A 142 -17.72 -21.93 -19.45
N THR A 143 -17.39 -21.47 -20.64
CA THR A 143 -16.02 -21.13 -21.03
C THR A 143 -15.48 -19.95 -20.23
N MET A 144 -16.32 -18.96 -19.91
CA MET A 144 -15.92 -17.78 -19.13
C MET A 144 -15.62 -18.12 -17.66
N VAL A 145 -16.36 -19.05 -17.05
CA VAL A 145 -16.08 -19.56 -15.70
C VAL A 145 -14.74 -20.28 -15.66
N GLN A 146 -14.45 -21.10 -16.69
CA GLN A 146 -13.21 -21.86 -16.77
C GLN A 146 -12.01 -20.94 -17.01
N GLN A 147 -12.09 -20.10 -18.03
CA GLN A 147 -10.95 -19.33 -18.54
C GLN A 147 -10.83 -17.92 -17.96
N GLY A 148 -11.87 -17.40 -17.30
CA GLY A 148 -11.99 -16.01 -16.89
C GLY A 148 -12.29 -15.03 -18.03
N VAL A 149 -12.44 -13.75 -17.67
CA VAL A 149 -12.84 -12.65 -18.56
C VAL A 149 -11.91 -11.44 -18.45
N GLY A 150 -11.92 -10.56 -19.44
CA GLY A 150 -11.11 -9.34 -19.42
C GLY A 150 -9.61 -9.58 -19.63
N LEU A 151 -8.81 -8.61 -19.19
CA LEU A 151 -7.35 -8.59 -19.34
C LEU A 151 -6.64 -9.27 -18.16
N HIS A 152 -5.35 -9.56 -18.34
CA HIS A 152 -4.46 -10.05 -17.29
C HIS A 152 -4.93 -11.34 -16.58
N ARG A 153 -5.67 -12.21 -17.30
CA ARG A 153 -6.20 -13.47 -16.76
C ARG A 153 -5.11 -14.40 -16.22
N GLY A 154 -3.94 -14.43 -16.85
CA GLY A 154 -2.78 -15.19 -16.40
C GLY A 154 -2.14 -14.68 -15.10
N GLU A 155 -2.50 -13.47 -14.66
CA GLU A 155 -2.05 -12.87 -13.40
C GLU A 155 -3.08 -13.02 -12.28
N GLY A 156 -4.20 -13.71 -12.55
CA GLY A 156 -5.27 -13.96 -11.58
C GLY A 156 -6.44 -12.98 -11.62
N PHE A 157 -6.50 -12.09 -12.62
CA PHE A 157 -7.67 -11.24 -12.86
C PHE A 157 -8.76 -12.00 -13.63
N GLY A 158 -9.99 -11.45 -13.65
CA GLY A 158 -11.04 -11.98 -14.52
C GLY A 158 -11.79 -13.21 -14.04
N ARG A 159 -11.61 -13.65 -12.79
CA ARG A 159 -12.25 -14.86 -12.26
C ARG A 159 -13.71 -14.58 -11.90
N LEU A 160 -14.61 -15.51 -12.23
CA LEU A 160 -16.04 -15.38 -11.92
C LEU A 160 -16.66 -16.74 -11.54
N ALA A 161 -17.71 -16.68 -10.73
CA ALA A 161 -18.59 -17.80 -10.42
C ALA A 161 -20.01 -17.49 -10.88
N VAL A 162 -20.77 -18.55 -11.17
CA VAL A 162 -22.18 -18.45 -11.54
C VAL A 162 -23.02 -19.19 -10.52
N ASN A 163 -24.04 -18.51 -9.98
CA ASN A 163 -24.95 -19.00 -8.96
C ASN A 163 -24.20 -19.54 -7.72
N LEU A 164 -23.14 -18.83 -7.30
CA LEU A 164 -22.29 -19.20 -6.16
C LEU A 164 -23.10 -19.38 -4.87
N PHE A 165 -24.09 -18.51 -4.68
CA PHE A 165 -25.03 -18.52 -3.57
C PHE A 165 -26.40 -18.94 -4.07
N ASN A 166 -26.72 -20.22 -3.92
CA ASN A 166 -27.96 -20.80 -4.42
C ASN A 166 -28.89 -21.30 -3.30
N GLU A 167 -28.60 -20.96 -2.05
CA GLU A 167 -29.43 -21.33 -0.91
C GLU A 167 -30.50 -20.28 -0.63
N ASP A 168 -31.69 -20.73 -0.22
CA ASP A 168 -32.82 -19.84 0.07
C ASP A 168 -32.71 -19.15 1.44
N CYS A 169 -31.88 -19.72 2.33
CA CYS A 169 -31.56 -19.17 3.63
C CYS A 169 -30.10 -19.51 3.97
N PHE A 170 -29.49 -18.70 4.83
CA PHE A 170 -28.16 -18.98 5.37
C PHE A 170 -28.28 -19.04 6.88
N ASP A 171 -27.76 -20.11 7.47
CA ASP A 171 -27.57 -20.19 8.91
C ASP A 171 -26.35 -19.34 9.29
N ILE A 172 -26.62 -18.14 9.80
CA ILE A 172 -25.58 -17.31 10.39
C ILE A 172 -25.24 -17.92 11.74
N LYS A 173 -24.15 -18.69 11.78
CA LYS A 173 -23.52 -19.01 13.07
C LYS A 173 -22.97 -17.70 13.63
N PRO A 174 -23.47 -17.20 14.78
CA PRO A 174 -22.87 -16.03 15.41
C PRO A 174 -21.39 -16.33 15.58
N ALA A 175 -20.54 -15.38 15.19
CA ALA A 175 -19.11 -15.52 15.33
C ALA A 175 -18.83 -15.93 16.79
N ALA A 176 -18.34 -17.15 16.99
CA ALA A 176 -17.86 -17.56 18.30
C ALA A 176 -16.93 -16.45 18.78
N ALA A 177 -17.12 -15.98 20.02
CA ALA A 177 -16.33 -14.90 20.60
C ALA A 177 -14.89 -15.14 20.18
N ARG A 178 -14.34 -14.19 19.40
CA ARG A 178 -13.06 -14.32 18.70
C ARG A 178 -12.10 -14.94 19.71
N VAL A 179 -11.76 -16.22 19.53
CA VAL A 179 -10.70 -16.83 20.33
C VAL A 179 -9.54 -15.92 20.07
N GLN A 180 -9.13 -15.13 21.07
CA GLN A 180 -7.92 -14.33 20.96
C GLN A 180 -6.88 -15.32 20.46
N SER A 181 -6.40 -15.10 19.24
CA SER A 181 -5.44 -15.99 18.62
C SER A 181 -4.37 -16.20 19.67
N ALA A 182 -4.21 -17.45 20.13
CA ALA A 182 -3.26 -17.76 21.18
C ALA A 182 -1.98 -17.01 20.84
N THR A 183 -1.52 -16.17 21.76
CA THR A 183 -0.22 -15.51 21.63
C THR A 183 0.75 -16.60 21.16
N PRO A 184 1.41 -16.43 20.00
CA PRO A 184 2.28 -17.48 19.49
C PRO A 184 3.21 -17.90 20.63
N ASN A 185 3.23 -19.21 20.93
CA ASN A 185 3.97 -19.77 22.07
C ASN A 185 5.34 -19.08 22.13
N SER A 186 5.61 -18.46 23.26
CA SER A 186 6.77 -17.60 23.54
C SER A 186 8.14 -18.26 23.29
N GLY A 187 8.18 -19.54 22.93
CA GLY A 187 9.39 -20.29 22.61
C GLY A 187 10.01 -20.00 21.23
N GLN A 188 9.34 -19.31 20.30
CA GLN A 188 9.89 -19.01 18.96
C GLN A 188 9.58 -17.60 18.45
N VAL A 189 9.49 -16.60 19.34
CA VAL A 189 9.49 -15.20 18.88
C VAL A 189 10.89 -14.88 18.37
N ASN A 190 11.02 -14.68 17.06
CA ASN A 190 12.24 -14.15 16.46
C ASN A 190 12.38 -12.67 16.87
N HIS A 191 12.91 -12.46 18.07
CA HIS A 191 13.11 -11.14 18.68
C HIS A 191 13.81 -10.15 17.74
N PRO A 192 14.91 -10.51 17.03
CA PRO A 192 15.54 -9.62 16.07
C PRO A 192 14.60 -9.13 14.97
N LEU A 193 13.78 -10.03 14.43
CA LEU A 193 12.77 -9.67 13.44
C LEU A 193 11.73 -8.73 14.07
N ALA A 194 11.15 -9.10 15.22
CA ALA A 194 10.15 -8.31 15.93
C ALA A 194 10.64 -6.87 16.27
N THR A 195 11.89 -6.72 16.71
CA THR A 195 12.54 -5.42 16.93
C THR A 195 12.62 -4.62 15.63
N ARG A 196 13.07 -5.21 14.51
CA ARG A 196 13.09 -4.53 13.21
C ARG A 196 11.69 -4.12 12.74
N MET A 197 10.68 -4.94 13.01
CA MET A 197 9.28 -4.57 12.71
C MET A 197 8.85 -3.35 13.52
N ALA A 198 9.16 -3.36 14.83
CA ALA A 198 8.82 -2.27 15.75
C ALA A 198 9.52 -0.97 15.34
N THR A 199 10.82 -1.02 15.01
CA THR A 199 11.59 0.14 14.51
C THR A 199 10.97 0.72 13.25
N ARG A 200 10.60 -0.11 12.26
CA ARG A 200 9.94 0.39 11.03
C ARG A 200 8.58 1.01 11.29
N ARG A 201 7.82 0.46 12.25
CA ARG A 201 6.54 1.02 12.64
C ARG A 201 6.71 2.42 13.25
N LEU A 202 7.76 2.60 14.07
CA LEU A 202 8.14 3.89 14.62
C LEU A 202 8.58 4.87 13.53
N GLU A 203 9.40 4.43 12.56
CA GLU A 203 9.82 5.26 11.42
C GLU A 203 8.64 5.71 10.56
N LEU A 204 7.67 4.81 10.28
CA LEU A 204 6.46 5.17 9.56
C LEU A 204 5.61 6.19 10.33
N ALA A 205 5.51 6.03 11.65
CA ALA A 205 4.84 7.01 12.51
C ALA A 205 5.55 8.37 12.49
N ALA A 206 6.88 8.38 12.46
CA ALA A 206 7.67 9.61 12.29
C ALA A 206 7.41 10.30 10.95
N GLU A 207 7.28 9.55 9.85
CA GLU A 207 6.94 10.13 8.54
C GLU A 207 5.53 10.74 8.51
N GLN A 208 4.56 10.06 9.11
CA GLN A 208 3.19 10.57 9.24
C GLN A 208 3.14 11.81 10.13
N ALA A 209 3.84 11.78 11.28
CA ALA A 209 3.94 12.91 12.20
C ALA A 209 4.64 14.11 11.54
N LEU A 210 5.69 13.86 10.74
CA LEU A 210 6.35 14.89 9.94
C LEU A 210 5.38 15.53 8.94
N ALA A 211 4.62 14.74 8.18
CA ALA A 211 3.63 15.27 7.25
C ALA A 211 2.54 16.09 7.96
N ALA A 212 2.09 15.64 9.14
CA ALA A 212 1.16 16.38 9.98
C ALA A 212 1.77 17.68 10.53
N TYR A 213 3.06 17.66 10.88
CA TYR A 213 3.81 18.83 11.34
C TYR A 213 3.87 19.90 10.24
N LEU A 214 4.22 19.52 9.00
CA LEU A 214 4.31 20.46 7.87
C LEU A 214 3.00 21.17 7.57
N LYS A 215 1.85 20.51 7.79
CA LYS A 215 0.52 21.15 7.66
C LYS A 215 0.30 22.27 8.69
N LYS A 216 0.98 22.22 9.84
CA LYS A 216 0.92 23.23 10.90
C LYS A 216 1.90 24.38 10.68
N VAL A 217 2.82 24.24 9.73
CA VAL A 217 3.83 25.27 9.43
C VAL A 217 3.22 26.29 8.47
N THR A 218 3.25 27.55 8.89
CA THR A 218 2.81 28.70 8.09
C THR A 218 3.93 29.75 8.04
N LEU A 219 4.17 30.30 6.85
CA LEU A 219 5.18 31.34 6.67
C LEU A 219 4.58 32.70 7.06
N VAL A 220 5.30 33.46 7.87
CA VAL A 220 4.87 34.81 8.28
C VAL A 220 5.71 35.84 7.52
N GLY A 221 5.09 36.44 6.50
CA GLY A 221 5.77 37.37 5.61
C GLY A 221 6.75 36.66 4.66
N ARG A 222 7.80 37.38 4.22
CA ARG A 222 8.78 36.83 3.28
C ARG A 222 9.70 35.82 3.99
N PRO A 223 9.88 34.59 3.46
CA PRO A 223 10.85 33.63 4.00
C PRO A 223 12.30 33.99 3.63
N PRO A 224 13.33 33.42 4.27
CA PRO A 224 14.73 33.58 3.86
C PRO A 224 14.95 33.28 2.37
N ALA A 225 15.91 33.95 1.72
CA ALA A 225 16.13 33.78 0.29
C ALA A 225 16.48 32.33 -0.08
N ASN A 226 16.01 31.86 -1.25
CA ASN A 226 16.25 30.49 -1.74
C ASN A 226 17.73 30.09 -1.77
N THR A 227 18.63 31.05 -2.01
CA THR A 227 20.09 30.84 -1.95
C THR A 227 20.57 30.51 -0.55
N GLN A 228 20.01 31.14 0.49
CA GLN A 228 20.34 30.86 1.89
C GLN A 228 19.72 29.54 2.36
N LEU A 229 18.47 29.26 1.97
CA LEU A 229 17.82 27.98 2.26
C LEU A 229 18.58 26.81 1.61
N SER A 230 19.02 26.97 0.36
CA SER A 230 19.82 25.96 -0.34
C SER A 230 21.18 25.72 0.32
N ARG A 231 21.87 26.78 0.76
CA ARG A 231 23.14 26.64 1.50
C ARG A 231 22.95 25.90 2.82
N LEU A 232 21.89 26.20 3.55
CA LEU A 232 21.56 25.52 4.80
C LEU A 232 21.29 24.03 4.58
N ARG A 233 20.62 23.66 3.47
CA ARG A 233 20.39 22.26 3.10
C ARG A 233 21.69 21.52 2.79
N THR A 234 22.67 22.18 2.18
CA THR A 234 24.00 21.59 1.96
C THR A 234 24.69 21.28 3.29
N VAL A 235 24.66 22.22 4.25
CA VAL A 235 25.23 22.01 5.59
C VAL A 235 24.49 20.88 6.32
N LEU A 236 23.16 20.85 6.24
CA LEU A 236 22.33 19.82 6.85
C LEU A 236 22.66 18.41 6.32
N ARG A 237 22.90 18.26 5.02
CA ARG A 237 23.30 16.96 4.42
C ARG A 237 24.71 16.53 4.80
N ALA A 238 25.60 17.46 5.15
CA ALA A 238 26.90 17.13 5.72
C ALA A 238 26.75 16.67 7.17
N ALA A 239 26.02 17.46 7.96
CA ALA A 239 25.67 17.17 9.35
C ALA A 239 24.99 15.79 9.55
N GLU A 240 24.05 15.42 8.67
CA GLU A 240 23.39 14.11 8.71
C GLU A 240 24.36 12.95 8.45
N ARG A 241 25.33 13.11 7.54
CA ARG A 241 26.34 12.09 7.24
C ARG A 241 27.35 11.92 8.37
N GLU A 242 27.67 13.01 9.06
CA GLU A 242 28.63 13.03 10.18
C GLU A 242 27.96 12.66 11.51
N GLY A 243 26.62 12.58 11.56
CA GLY A 243 25.89 12.28 12.78
C GLY A 243 25.93 13.41 13.82
N ASP A 244 26.13 14.65 13.37
CA ASP A 244 26.23 15.83 14.25
C ASP A 244 25.55 17.05 13.62
N LEU A 245 24.65 17.69 14.36
CA LEU A 245 23.94 18.91 13.93
C LEU A 245 24.66 20.21 14.34
N ALA A 246 25.77 20.15 15.08
CA ALA A 246 26.59 21.32 15.43
C ALA A 246 27.01 22.18 14.22
N PRO A 247 27.33 21.63 13.03
CA PRO A 247 27.63 22.42 11.84
C PRO A 247 26.53 23.39 11.43
N ILE A 248 25.26 23.08 11.72
CA ILE A 248 24.12 23.98 11.46
C ILE A 248 24.19 25.20 12.38
N MET A 249 24.44 24.98 13.66
CA MET A 249 24.56 26.06 14.64
C MET A 249 25.75 26.95 14.31
N TYR A 250 26.89 26.34 14.00
CA TYR A 250 28.09 27.06 13.56
C TYR A 250 27.80 27.88 12.30
N HIS A 251 27.10 27.31 11.32
CA HIS A 251 26.72 28.04 10.11
C HIS A 251 25.87 29.27 10.43
N LEU A 252 24.84 29.12 11.28
CA LEU A 252 23.94 30.21 11.67
C LEU A 252 24.65 31.33 12.43
N ASP A 253 25.56 30.98 13.35
CA ASP A 253 26.28 31.96 14.16
C ASP A 253 27.31 32.76 13.36
N ASN A 254 27.82 32.20 12.25
CA ASN A 254 28.78 32.83 11.35
C ASN A 254 28.15 33.56 10.15
N LEU A 255 26.82 33.67 10.09
CA LEU A 255 26.15 34.47 9.07
C LEU A 255 26.44 35.96 9.30
N ARG A 256 26.91 36.65 8.24
CA ARG A 256 27.10 38.11 8.22
C ARG A 256 25.77 38.83 7.94
N ARG A 257 25.70 39.68 6.90
CA ARG A 257 24.47 40.37 6.46
C ARG A 257 23.27 39.45 6.20
N ALA A 258 23.51 38.17 5.93
CA ALA A 258 22.43 37.18 5.76
C ALA A 258 21.71 36.82 7.06
N ARG A 259 22.28 37.13 8.23
CA ARG A 259 21.72 36.79 9.55
C ARG A 259 20.36 37.46 9.79
N GLU A 260 20.21 38.71 9.34
CA GLU A 260 18.95 39.48 9.40
C GLU A 260 17.78 38.71 8.76
N GLN A 261 18.05 37.95 7.67
CA GLN A 261 17.03 37.14 7.04
C GLN A 261 16.54 35.99 7.92
N PHE A 262 17.35 35.50 8.85
CA PHE A 262 16.95 34.42 9.77
C PHE A 262 16.42 34.96 11.09
N THR A 263 16.86 36.14 11.54
CA THR A 263 16.38 36.75 12.79
C THR A 263 15.06 37.48 12.62
N ASP A 264 14.84 38.14 11.47
CA ASP A 264 13.72 39.08 11.30
C ASP A 264 12.54 38.41 10.57
N ARG A 265 12.80 37.31 9.87
CA ARG A 265 11.77 36.51 9.19
C ARG A 265 11.28 35.42 10.13
N HIS A 266 9.98 35.16 10.08
CA HIS A 266 9.31 34.32 11.05
C HIS A 266 8.57 33.17 10.38
N LEU A 267 8.45 32.07 11.12
CA LEU A 267 7.49 31.01 10.84
C LEU A 267 6.56 30.85 12.04
N LYS A 268 5.36 30.38 11.77
CA LYS A 268 4.39 29.99 12.77
C LYS A 268 4.16 28.49 12.68
N VAL A 269 4.30 27.79 13.80
CA VAL A 269 4.07 26.34 13.92
C VAL A 269 2.95 26.13 14.93
N GLY A 270 1.75 25.78 14.46
CA GLY A 270 0.57 25.81 15.33
C GLY A 270 0.36 27.24 15.83
N ASP A 271 0.37 27.47 17.14
CA ASP A 271 0.21 28.81 17.72
C ASP A 271 1.53 29.55 17.99
N ASP A 272 2.66 28.84 17.96
CA ASP A 272 3.97 29.39 18.26
C ASP A 272 4.55 30.17 17.06
N LYS A 273 4.83 31.46 17.25
CA LYS A 273 5.56 32.29 16.28
C LYS A 273 7.04 32.38 16.69
N LEU A 274 7.94 31.91 15.83
CA LEU A 274 9.38 31.92 16.06
C LEU A 274 10.12 32.52 14.86
N SER A 275 11.25 33.18 15.10
CA SER A 275 12.15 33.50 14.00
C SER A 275 12.80 32.23 13.44
N TRP A 276 13.21 32.27 12.18
CA TRP A 276 13.92 31.15 11.56
C TRP A 276 15.18 30.76 12.35
N TYR A 277 15.92 31.75 12.87
CA TYR A 277 17.09 31.55 13.70
C TYR A 277 16.74 30.81 15.00
N GLN A 278 15.70 31.26 15.71
CA GLN A 278 15.24 30.62 16.95
C GLN A 278 14.76 29.19 16.71
N TRP A 279 13.97 28.98 15.66
CA TRP A 279 13.44 27.66 15.32
C TRP A 279 14.57 26.69 14.96
N LEU A 280 15.47 27.05 14.03
CA LEU A 280 16.58 26.19 13.63
C LEU A 280 17.50 25.85 14.82
N ARG A 281 17.78 26.83 15.69
CA ARG A 281 18.62 26.61 16.87
C ARG A 281 17.93 25.71 17.91
N LYS A 282 16.63 25.89 18.14
CA LYS A 282 15.85 25.02 19.04
C LYS A 282 15.87 23.57 18.56
N ARG A 283 15.69 23.36 17.26
CA ARG A 283 15.67 22.03 16.63
C ARG A 283 17.07 21.41 16.55
N SER A 284 18.12 22.19 16.28
CA SER A 284 19.49 21.66 16.21
C SER A 284 20.09 21.32 17.58
N LYS A 285 19.62 21.97 18.67
CA LYS A 285 20.04 21.66 20.05
C LYS A 285 19.37 20.42 20.62
N CYS A 286 18.12 20.16 20.24
CA CYS A 286 17.41 18.94 20.62
C CYS A 286 17.54 17.95 19.47
N THR A 287 18.50 17.02 19.52
CA THR A 287 18.69 16.02 18.46
C THR A 287 17.68 14.87 18.54
N ASP A 288 16.73 14.91 19.49
CA ASP A 288 15.66 13.92 19.60
C ASP A 288 14.49 14.27 18.67
N GLY A 289 14.59 13.84 17.41
CA GLY A 289 13.56 14.08 16.40
C GLY A 289 12.21 13.43 16.72
N LEU A 290 12.23 12.33 17.47
CA LEU A 290 11.03 11.59 17.86
C LEU A 290 10.24 12.40 18.91
N ALA A 291 10.91 12.84 19.97
CA ALA A 291 10.30 13.70 20.99
C ALA A 291 9.78 15.03 20.38
N GLN A 292 10.51 15.58 19.42
CA GLN A 292 10.11 16.79 18.70
C GLN A 292 8.83 16.68 17.87
N LEU A 293 8.48 15.45 17.48
CA LEU A 293 7.26 15.10 16.78
C LEU A 293 6.17 14.54 17.74
N GLY A 294 6.47 14.46 19.04
CA GLY A 294 5.58 13.91 20.06
C GLY A 294 5.45 12.39 20.01
N LEU A 295 6.52 11.70 19.63
CA LEU A 295 6.57 10.24 19.53
C LEU A 295 7.44 9.67 20.66
N GLU A 296 6.86 8.79 21.46
CA GLU A 296 7.55 8.07 22.52
C GLU A 296 7.84 6.62 22.09
N PRO A 297 9.11 6.24 21.84
CA PRO A 297 9.45 4.90 21.35
C PRO A 297 8.99 3.75 22.25
N THR A 298 8.79 4.04 23.54
CA THR A 298 8.32 3.10 24.56
C THR A 298 6.81 2.88 24.53
N ASP A 299 6.05 3.64 23.74
CA ASP A 299 4.61 3.43 23.65
C ASP A 299 4.28 2.02 23.16
N ALA A 300 3.32 1.37 23.83
CA ALA A 300 2.88 0.02 23.50
C ALA A 300 2.38 -0.11 22.06
N GLN A 301 1.95 1.00 21.43
CA GLN A 301 1.53 1.02 20.03
C GLN A 301 2.66 0.69 19.05
N TYR A 302 3.93 0.88 19.43
CA TYR A 302 5.07 0.56 18.57
C TYR A 302 5.64 -0.84 18.83
N ALA A 303 5.30 -1.45 19.97
CA ALA A 303 5.77 -2.78 20.33
C ALA A 303 5.17 -3.85 19.40
N ILE A 304 5.99 -4.85 19.05
CA ILE A 304 5.57 -6.00 18.25
C ILE A 304 6.03 -7.26 18.96
N ALA A 305 5.08 -8.13 19.31
CA ALA A 305 5.33 -9.37 20.05
C ALA A 305 6.21 -9.17 21.31
N GLY A 306 6.01 -8.06 22.03
CA GLY A 306 6.78 -7.69 23.23
C GLY A 306 8.17 -7.07 22.95
N ALA A 307 8.63 -7.03 21.69
CA ALA A 307 9.84 -6.31 21.31
C ALA A 307 9.54 -4.81 21.12
N THR A 308 10.46 -3.97 21.61
CA THR A 308 10.41 -2.51 21.46
C THR A 308 11.26 -2.07 20.27
N PRO A 309 10.96 -0.90 19.65
CA PRO A 309 11.79 -0.35 18.59
C PRO A 309 13.20 0.02 19.07
N GLU A 310 14.17 -0.08 18.18
CA GLU A 310 15.51 0.51 18.34
C GLU A 310 15.43 2.00 18.03
N ALA A 311 15.44 2.84 19.07
CA ALA A 311 15.41 4.30 18.95
C ALA A 311 16.73 4.90 19.44
N ASP A 312 17.80 4.56 18.75
CA ASP A 312 19.14 5.08 19.03
C ASP A 312 19.28 6.58 18.69
N ASN A 313 20.43 7.15 19.07
CA ASN A 313 20.72 8.55 18.82
C ASN A 313 20.85 8.87 17.31
N GLU A 314 21.25 7.89 16.49
CA GLU A 314 21.37 8.05 15.04
C GLU A 314 19.99 8.25 14.40
N LEU A 315 19.01 7.39 14.73
CA LEU A 315 17.64 7.51 14.25
C LEU A 315 17.02 8.84 14.68
N LYS A 316 17.18 9.19 15.96
CA LYS A 316 16.68 10.45 16.53
C LYS A 316 17.21 11.66 15.77
N LEU A 317 18.53 11.71 15.53
CA LEU A 317 19.17 12.79 14.79
C LEU A 317 18.73 12.84 13.33
N ARG A 318 18.65 11.68 12.67
CA ARG A 318 18.17 11.56 11.29
C ARG A 318 16.75 12.11 11.16
N ILE A 319 15.87 11.83 12.11
CA ILE A 319 14.50 12.37 12.12
C ILE A 319 14.51 13.90 12.33
N THR A 320 15.35 14.43 13.22
CA THR A 320 15.53 15.89 13.36
C THR A 320 16.01 16.52 12.06
N ALA A 321 16.98 15.91 11.39
CA ALA A 321 17.49 16.41 10.11
C ALA A 321 16.42 16.41 9.02
N ARG A 322 15.65 15.32 8.89
CA ARG A 322 14.51 15.22 7.95
C ARG A 322 13.44 16.27 8.24
N LEU A 323 13.14 16.53 9.52
CA LEU A 323 12.23 17.59 9.92
C LEU A 323 12.69 18.97 9.43
N ILE A 324 13.97 19.29 9.63
CA ILE A 324 14.54 20.57 9.17
C ILE A 324 14.47 20.65 7.64
N ASP A 325 14.96 19.64 6.91
CA ASP A 325 14.97 19.66 5.43
C ASP A 325 13.56 19.78 4.85
N ALA A 326 12.57 19.10 5.44
CA ALA A 326 11.20 19.13 4.96
C ALA A 326 10.58 20.54 5.03
N VAL A 327 10.79 21.26 6.13
CA VAL A 327 10.32 22.65 6.28
C VAL A 327 11.04 23.59 5.30
N LEU A 328 12.35 23.39 5.09
CA LEU A 328 13.12 24.18 4.10
C LEU A 328 12.58 23.95 2.68
N ARG A 329 12.27 22.69 2.30
CA ARG A 329 11.70 22.35 0.99
C ARG A 329 10.31 22.96 0.78
N GLN A 330 9.43 22.84 1.77
CA GLN A 330 8.08 23.42 1.69
C GLN A 330 8.16 24.91 1.43
N THR A 331 9.08 25.60 2.10
CA THR A 331 9.30 27.05 1.95
C THR A 331 9.73 27.44 0.54
N VAL A 332 10.68 26.71 -0.05
CA VAL A 332 11.12 26.96 -1.43
C VAL A 332 9.96 26.78 -2.41
N LYS A 333 9.21 25.68 -2.28
CA LYS A 333 8.06 25.39 -3.15
C LYS A 333 6.97 26.47 -3.08
N THR A 334 6.60 26.91 -1.87
CA THR A 334 5.59 27.97 -1.71
C THR A 334 6.04 29.30 -2.33
N THR A 335 7.34 29.60 -2.31
CA THR A 335 7.90 30.83 -2.90
C THR A 335 7.95 30.80 -4.43
N GLU A 336 7.99 29.62 -5.05
CA GLU A 336 7.93 29.46 -6.52
C GLU A 336 6.50 29.52 -7.07
N GLU A 337 5.49 29.25 -6.23
CA GLU A 337 4.06 29.28 -6.57
C GLU A 337 3.41 30.67 -6.35
N THR A 338 4.15 31.66 -5.82
CA THR A 338 3.70 33.06 -5.60
C THR A 338 4.47 34.05 -6.47
#